data_AF-A0A929NWA3-F1
#
_entry.id   AF-A0A929NWA3-F1
#
_cell.length_a   1.000
_cell.length_b   1.000
_cell.length_c   1.000
_cell.angle_alpha   90.00
_cell.angle_beta   90.00
_cell.angle_gamma   90.00
#
_symmetry.space_group_name_H-M   'P 1'
#
loop_
_entity.id
_entity.type
_entity.pdbx_description
1 polymer ?
#
loop_
_entity_poly.entity_id
_entity_poly.type
_entity_poly.pdbx_seq_one_letter_code
_entity_poly.pdbx_strand_id
1 'polypeptide(L)'
;MIKITHSFLLVSLSLLSGACASYSEKDEKNDMNDPGALDLILCEDPRPQMCTSEYDPVCGKLQDGSTITGSTGCTSCSDPKVVGYTKGACGIVSLDQ
;
A
#
# COMPACT_ATOMS: atom_id res chain seq x y z
N MET A 1 26.59 -12.21 -55.22
CA MET A 1 25.53 -12.85 -54.40
C MET A 1 25.57 -12.32 -52.96
N ILE A 2 25.45 -11.00 -52.76
CA ILE A 2 25.62 -10.33 -51.45
C ILE A 2 24.40 -9.44 -51.09
N LYS A 3 23.40 -9.32 -51.99
CA LYS A 3 22.21 -8.48 -51.76
C LYS A 3 21.03 -9.21 -51.12
N ILE A 4 21.03 -10.55 -51.11
CA ILE A 4 19.91 -11.37 -50.58
C ILE A 4 20.04 -11.60 -49.06
N THR A 5 21.28 -11.61 -48.54
CA THR A 5 21.55 -11.81 -47.11
C THR A 5 21.19 -10.60 -46.24
N HIS A 6 21.22 -9.39 -46.79
CA HIS A 6 20.79 -8.18 -46.08
C HIS A 6 19.27 -8.09 -45.90
N SER A 7 18.49 -8.58 -46.87
CA SER A 7 17.03 -8.63 -46.73
C SER A 7 16.58 -9.64 -45.66
N PHE A 8 17.28 -10.78 -45.53
CA PHE A 8 16.98 -11.76 -44.48
C PHE A 8 17.33 -11.27 -43.07
N LEU A 9 18.38 -10.45 -42.93
CA LEU A 9 18.80 -9.86 -41.64
C LEU A 9 17.86 -8.77 -41.10
N LEU A 10 17.12 -8.10 -41.97
CA LEU A 10 16.16 -7.06 -41.57
C LEU A 10 14.79 -7.62 -41.17
N VAL A 11 14.43 -8.81 -41.65
CA VAL A 11 13.14 -9.45 -41.30
C VAL A 11 13.14 -10.02 -39.88
N SER A 12 14.30 -10.40 -39.34
CA SER A 12 14.42 -10.93 -37.97
C SER A 12 14.36 -9.87 -36.86
N LEU A 13 14.65 -8.59 -37.17
CA LEU A 13 14.65 -7.52 -36.15
C LEU A 13 13.23 -7.01 -35.80
N SER A 14 12.23 -7.37 -36.60
CA SER A 14 10.84 -6.92 -36.46
C SER A 14 9.99 -7.75 -35.49
N LEU A 15 10.53 -8.86 -34.95
CA LEU A 15 9.79 -9.83 -34.14
C LEU A 15 9.92 -9.62 -32.62
N LEU A 16 10.61 -8.57 -32.14
CA LEU A 16 10.76 -8.28 -30.70
C LEU A 16 9.82 -7.20 -30.13
N SER A 17 8.90 -6.63 -30.92
CA SER A 17 8.03 -5.52 -30.47
C SER A 17 6.63 -5.95 -30.02
N GLY A 18 6.34 -7.25 -29.94
CA GLY A 18 4.98 -7.78 -29.81
C GLY A 18 4.56 -8.30 -28.42
N ALA A 19 5.10 -7.78 -27.32
CA ALA A 19 4.69 -8.19 -25.97
C ALA A 19 4.57 -7.02 -24.99
N CYS A 20 3.77 -6.01 -25.33
CA CYS A 20 3.10 -5.15 -24.34
C CYS A 20 1.63 -4.98 -24.76
N ALA A 21 0.86 -6.06 -24.71
CA ALA A 21 -0.59 -5.98 -24.66
C ALA A 21 -1.10 -7.12 -23.77
N SER A 22 -1.68 -6.72 -22.64
CA SER A 22 -2.51 -7.53 -21.74
C SER A 22 -1.78 -8.44 -20.74
N TYR A 23 -1.60 -7.92 -19.52
CA TYR A 23 -1.86 -8.73 -18.32
C TYR A 23 -2.52 -7.88 -17.23
N SER A 24 -3.81 -8.19 -17.05
CA SER A 24 -4.73 -7.85 -15.97
C SER A 24 -4.86 -6.39 -15.55
N GLU A 25 -5.94 -5.77 -16.02
CA GLU A 25 -6.90 -5.16 -15.08
C GLU A 25 -7.24 -6.26 -14.06
N LYS A 26 -6.66 -6.20 -12.86
CA LYS A 26 -7.33 -6.75 -11.69
C LYS A 26 -8.15 -5.60 -11.17
N ASP A 27 -9.43 -5.64 -11.48
CA ASP A 27 -10.43 -4.96 -10.68
C ASP A 27 -10.21 -5.38 -9.23
N GLU A 28 -9.54 -4.53 -8.46
CA GLU A 28 -9.62 -4.61 -7.02
C GLU A 28 -11.09 -4.38 -6.68
N LYS A 29 -11.75 -5.49 -6.38
CA LYS A 29 -13.02 -5.53 -5.68
C LYS A 29 -12.78 -4.86 -4.34
N ASN A 30 -12.89 -3.53 -4.31
CA ASN A 30 -12.95 -2.72 -3.10
C ASN A 30 -14.11 -3.26 -2.27
N ASP A 31 -13.80 -4.08 -1.27
CA ASP A 31 -14.77 -4.41 -0.24
C ASP A 31 -14.98 -3.13 0.55
N MET A 32 -16.15 -2.52 0.39
CA MET A 32 -16.49 -1.18 0.91
C MET A 32 -16.53 -1.10 2.45
N ASN A 33 -15.93 -2.05 3.16
CA ASN A 33 -15.95 -2.14 4.62
C ASN A 33 -14.57 -2.27 5.27
N ASP A 34 -13.47 -2.43 4.50
CA ASP A 34 -12.11 -2.48 5.06
C ASP A 34 -11.33 -1.20 4.70
N PRO A 35 -10.86 -0.41 5.68
CA PRO A 35 -10.03 0.76 5.41
C PRO A 35 -8.69 0.35 4.81
N GLY A 36 -8.33 0.95 3.68
CA GLY A 36 -7.08 0.71 2.98
C GLY A 36 -5.87 1.16 3.79
N ALA A 37 -4.66 0.75 3.35
CA ALA A 37 -3.41 1.05 4.06
C ALA A 37 -3.16 2.56 4.27
N LEU A 38 -3.74 3.41 3.41
CA LEU A 38 -3.60 4.86 3.47
C LEU A 38 -4.79 5.58 4.14
N ASP A 39 -5.84 4.85 4.52
CA ASP A 39 -7.01 5.44 5.14
C ASP A 39 -6.70 5.83 6.59
N LEU A 40 -6.98 7.09 6.91
CA LEU A 40 -6.82 7.62 8.26
C LEU A 40 -8.04 7.24 9.11
N ILE A 41 -7.82 6.40 10.11
CA ILE A 41 -8.83 6.02 11.11
C ILE A 41 -8.69 6.96 12.31
N LEU A 42 -9.74 7.71 12.63
CA LEU A 42 -9.73 8.67 13.74
C LEU A 42 -9.95 7.97 15.09
N CYS A 43 -9.30 8.46 16.13
CA CYS A 43 -9.54 7.98 17.49
C CYS A 43 -10.80 8.65 18.06
N GLU A 44 -11.80 7.84 18.42
CA GLU A 44 -13.07 8.30 18.99
C GLU A 44 -13.03 8.32 20.53
N ASP A 45 -13.89 9.13 21.13
CA ASP A 45 -14.13 9.14 22.57
C ASP A 45 -15.37 8.31 22.93
N PRO A 46 -15.36 7.56 24.05
CA PRO A 46 -14.27 7.48 25.04
C PRO A 46 -13.11 6.59 24.58
N ARG A 47 -11.87 7.02 24.91
CA ARG A 47 -10.66 6.25 24.58
C ARG A 47 -10.65 4.87 25.26
N PRO A 48 -10.20 3.82 24.55
CA PRO A 48 -10.10 2.48 25.12
C PRO A 48 -9.14 2.46 26.31
N GLN A 49 -9.57 1.85 27.41
CA GLN A 49 -8.75 1.69 28.61
C GLN A 49 -8.11 0.30 28.69
N MET A 50 -8.63 -0.66 27.91
CA MET A 50 -8.19 -2.04 27.88
C MET A 50 -8.02 -2.47 26.43
N CYS A 51 -6.86 -3.04 26.11
CA CYS A 51 -6.55 -3.61 24.81
C CYS A 51 -5.99 -5.02 24.99
N THR A 52 -6.17 -5.86 23.98
CA THR A 52 -5.51 -7.18 23.91
C THR A 52 -4.02 -7.01 23.65
N SER A 53 -3.22 -8.00 24.04
CA SER A 53 -1.77 -8.05 23.76
C SER A 53 -1.48 -8.55 22.34
N GLU A 54 -2.23 -8.04 21.36
CA GLU A 54 -2.02 -8.31 19.94
C GLU A 54 -0.95 -7.38 19.36
N TYR A 55 -0.35 -7.80 18.24
CA TYR A 55 0.55 -6.98 17.47
C TYR A 55 0.11 -6.95 16.00
N ASP A 56 -0.59 -5.88 15.63
CA ASP A 56 -0.98 -5.48 14.26
C ASP A 56 -0.60 -4.00 14.10
N PRO A 57 0.65 -3.69 13.72
CA PRO A 57 1.20 -2.36 13.89
C PRO A 57 0.49 -1.31 13.03
N VAL A 58 0.40 -0.10 13.58
CA VAL A 58 -0.25 1.06 12.95
C VAL A 58 0.65 2.29 13.04
N CYS A 59 0.42 3.27 12.17
CA CYS A 59 1.12 4.54 12.20
C CYS A 59 0.20 5.60 12.80
N GLY A 60 0.37 5.84 14.10
CA GLY A 60 -0.39 6.83 14.85
C GLY A 60 0.07 8.25 14.53
N LYS A 61 -0.89 9.14 14.28
CA LYS A 61 -0.69 10.58 14.11
C LYS A 61 -0.90 11.28 15.45
N LEU A 62 0.10 12.04 15.89
CA LEU A 62 0.03 12.84 17.10
C LEU A 62 -0.59 14.22 16.83
N GLN A 63 -1.07 14.88 17.89
CA GLN A 63 -1.65 16.23 17.81
C GLN A 63 -0.69 17.28 17.22
N ASP A 64 0.61 17.13 17.42
CA ASP A 64 1.65 18.02 16.87
C ASP A 64 1.99 17.72 15.39
N GLY A 65 1.34 16.71 14.79
CA GLY A 65 1.55 16.28 13.42
C GLY A 65 2.68 15.26 13.23
N SER A 66 3.44 14.93 14.27
CA SER A 66 4.42 13.84 14.21
C SER A 66 3.74 12.46 14.21
N THR A 67 4.49 11.40 13.88
CA THR A 67 3.96 10.05 13.75
C THR A 67 4.73 9.04 14.60
N ILE A 68 4.03 8.03 15.12
CA ILE A 68 4.61 6.95 15.92
C ILE A 68 4.07 5.59 15.50
N THR A 69 4.93 4.56 15.48
CA THR A 69 4.47 3.18 15.29
C THR A 69 3.86 2.67 16.59
N GLY A 70 2.57 2.33 16.57
CA GLY A 70 1.86 1.70 17.68
C GLY A 70 1.63 0.21 17.43
N SER A 71 1.45 -0.56 18.51
CA SER A 71 1.28 -2.03 18.43
C SER A 71 -0.03 -2.47 17.79
N THR A 72 -1.10 -1.69 18.00
CA THR A 72 -2.44 -1.86 17.41
C THR A 72 -3.15 -0.52 17.32
N GLY A 73 -4.26 -0.44 16.58
CA GLY A 73 -5.17 0.70 16.62
C GLY A 73 -5.72 0.98 18.02
N CYS A 74 -6.10 -0.06 18.77
CA CYS A 74 -6.59 0.08 20.16
C CYS A 74 -5.55 0.72 21.07
N THR A 75 -4.33 0.17 21.10
CA THR A 75 -3.24 0.67 21.94
C THR A 75 -2.80 2.08 21.53
N SER A 76 -2.90 2.42 20.24
CA SER A 76 -2.58 3.76 19.77
C SER A 76 -3.64 4.77 20.23
N CYS A 77 -4.92 4.44 20.08
CA CYS A 77 -6.01 5.33 20.50
C CYS A 77 -6.22 5.39 22.01
N SER A 78 -5.61 4.52 22.82
CA SER A 78 -5.60 4.68 24.27
C SER A 78 -4.68 5.83 24.74
N ASP A 79 -3.69 6.24 23.94
CA ASP A 79 -2.90 7.44 24.20
C ASP A 79 -3.67 8.69 23.75
N PRO A 80 -4.00 9.62 24.67
CA PRO A 80 -4.74 10.85 24.33
C PRO A 80 -4.00 11.78 23.37
N LYS A 81 -2.68 11.60 23.19
CA LYS A 81 -1.88 12.40 22.24
C LYS A 81 -2.06 11.94 20.80
N VAL A 82 -2.54 10.73 20.56
CA VAL A 82 -2.82 10.19 19.23
C VAL A 82 -4.22 10.63 18.80
N VAL A 83 -4.33 11.25 17.62
CA VAL A 83 -5.61 11.73 17.04
C VAL A 83 -6.22 10.76 16.03
N GLY A 84 -5.41 9.84 15.51
CA GLY A 84 -5.82 8.81 14.56
C GLY A 84 -4.63 7.98 14.13
N TYR A 85 -4.84 6.98 13.29
CA TYR A 85 -3.79 6.11 12.76
C TYR A 85 -4.11 5.62 11.36
N THR A 86 -3.10 5.21 10.62
CA THR A 86 -3.24 4.41 9.39
C THR A 86 -2.78 2.98 9.67
N LYS A 87 -3.23 2.02 8.86
CA LYS A 87 -2.74 0.63 8.95
C LYS A 87 -1.26 0.55 8.58
N GLY A 88 -0.53 -0.38 9.22
CA GLY A 88 0.91 -0.56 9.03
C GLY A 88 1.77 0.37 9.88
N ALA A 89 2.99 -0.06 10.21
CA ALA A 89 3.96 0.76 10.94
C ALA A 89 4.31 2.08 10.20
N CYS A 90 4.86 3.06 10.91
CA CYS A 90 5.32 4.27 10.24
C CYS A 90 6.50 4.01 9.31
N GLY A 91 6.50 4.67 8.16
CA GLY A 91 7.55 4.53 7.15
C GLY A 91 7.42 3.29 6.27
N ILE A 92 6.47 2.38 6.55
CA ILE A 92 6.03 1.39 5.56
C ILE A 92 4.85 1.98 4.80
N VAL A 93 5.15 2.56 3.64
CA VAL A 93 4.12 2.80 2.64
C VAL A 93 4.05 1.49 1.87
N SER A 94 3.01 0.69 2.09
CA SER A 94 2.73 -0.45 1.22
C SER A 94 2.39 0.13 -0.15
N LEU A 95 3.40 0.28 -1.01
CA LEU A 95 3.29 0.76 -2.39
C LEU A 95 2.79 -0.35 -3.33
N ASP A 96 2.12 -1.35 -2.76
CA ASP A 96 1.63 -2.52 -3.47
C ASP A 96 0.10 -2.45 -3.46
N GLN A 97 -0.42 -1.50 -4.23
CA GLN A 97 -1.80 -1.49 -4.67
C GLN A 97 -1.79 -1.34 -6.20
#